data_AF-A0A369RJN8-F1
#
_entry.id   AF-A0A369RJN8-F1
#
_cell.length_a   1.000
_cell.length_b   1.000
_cell.length_c   1.000
_cell.angle_alpha   90.00
_cell.angle_beta   90.00
_cell.angle_gamma   90.00
#
_symmetry.space_group_name_H-M   'P 1'
#
loop_
_entity.id
_entity.type
_entity.pdbx_description
1 polymer ?
#
loop_
_entity_poly.entity_id
_entity_poly.type
_entity_poly.pdbx_seq_one_letter_code
_entity_poly.pdbx_strand_id
1 'polypeptide(L)'
;MAPCDKEKFELKKELTRVTRERDISKKALGYFASYKDLFIKKHRNYYKVQELCRILKVFASSYYGLVRRKAATREQLLADIQKIYQASNCRYGAPKLN
;
A
#
# COMPACT_ATOMS: atom_id res chain seq x y z
N MET A 1 26.62 -2.62 -41.71
CA MET A 1 25.50 -2.00 -40.99
C MET A 1 26.01 -0.68 -40.42
N ALA A 2 25.37 0.45 -40.74
CA ALA A 2 25.92 1.77 -40.40
C ALA A 2 26.00 1.93 -38.86
N PRO A 3 26.94 2.74 -38.32
CA PRO A 3 27.09 2.92 -36.86
C PRO A 3 25.79 3.30 -36.15
N CYS A 4 24.95 4.11 -36.81
CA CYS A 4 23.61 4.52 -36.35
C CYS A 4 22.60 3.36 -36.26
N ASP A 5 22.73 2.34 -37.10
CA ASP A 5 21.84 1.17 -37.09
C ASP A 5 22.15 0.22 -35.95
N LYS A 6 23.45 0.10 -35.59
CA LYS A 6 23.90 -0.70 -34.45
C LYS A 6 23.45 -0.09 -33.13
N GLU A 7 23.61 1.23 -32.97
CA GLU A 7 23.16 1.94 -31.78
C GLU A 7 21.64 1.87 -31.60
N LYS A 8 20.86 2.06 -32.68
CA LYS A 8 19.40 1.87 -32.65
C LYS A 8 18.99 0.45 -32.27
N PHE A 9 19.75 -0.56 -32.72
CA PHE A 9 19.49 -1.95 -32.37
C PHE A 9 19.74 -2.23 -30.89
N GLU A 10 20.89 -1.80 -30.35
CA GLU A 10 21.22 -1.97 -28.94
C GLU A 10 20.26 -1.22 -28.03
N LEU A 11 19.87 0.01 -28.40
CA LEU A 11 18.86 0.77 -27.65
C LEU A 11 17.51 0.06 -27.62
N LYS A 12 17.05 -0.50 -28.74
CA LYS A 12 15.79 -1.27 -28.78
C LYS A 12 15.86 -2.53 -27.90
N LYS A 13 17.02 -3.21 -27.91
CA LYS A 13 17.26 -4.39 -27.06
C LYS A 13 17.21 -4.02 -25.58
N GLU A 14 17.88 -2.94 -25.18
CA GLU A 14 17.85 -2.42 -23.81
C GLU A 14 16.44 -1.98 -23.39
N LEU A 15 15.73 -1.27 -24.26
CA LEU A 15 14.37 -0.82 -23.98
C LEU A 15 13.42 -2.01 -23.75
N THR A 16 13.61 -3.09 -24.51
CA THR A 16 12.86 -4.35 -24.32
C THR A 16 13.19 -5.00 -22.97
N ARG A 17 14.48 -5.05 -22.59
CA ARG A 17 14.94 -5.57 -21.30
C ARG A 17 14.33 -4.78 -20.13
N VAL A 18 14.52 -3.45 -20.14
CA VAL A 18 14.04 -2.56 -19.07
C VAL A 18 12.52 -2.57 -18.98
N THR A 19 11.82 -2.65 -20.10
CA THR A 19 10.35 -2.79 -20.11
C THR A 19 9.92 -4.08 -19.41
N ARG A 20 10.58 -5.21 -19.71
CA ARG A 20 10.30 -6.49 -19.07
C ARG A 20 10.59 -6.47 -17.57
N GLU A 21 11.74 -5.93 -17.17
CA GLU A 21 12.12 -5.78 -15.76
C GLU A 21 11.11 -4.94 -14.99
N ARG A 22 10.75 -3.77 -15.53
CA ARG A 22 9.70 -2.90 -14.98
C ARG A 22 8.38 -3.64 -14.81
N ASP A 23 7.97 -4.44 -15.78
CA ASP A 23 6.70 -5.15 -15.74
C ASP A 23 6.72 -6.32 -14.74
N ILE A 24 7.86 -7.00 -14.56
CA ILE A 24 8.07 -7.97 -13.48
C ILE A 24 7.94 -7.26 -12.12
N SER A 25 8.60 -6.12 -11.92
CA SER A 25 8.50 -5.35 -10.68
C SER A 25 7.07 -4.89 -10.41
N LYS A 26 6.33 -4.45 -11.44
CA LYS A 26 4.90 -4.09 -11.33
C LYS A 26 4.04 -5.29 -10.92
N LYS A 27 4.28 -6.48 -11.48
CA LYS A 27 3.58 -7.71 -11.08
C LYS A 27 3.89 -8.06 -9.64
N ALA A 28 5.16 -8.03 -9.23
CA ALA A 28 5.58 -8.26 -7.85
C ALA A 28 4.89 -7.30 -6.87
N LEU A 29 4.85 -6.00 -7.18
CA LEU A 29 4.12 -5.00 -6.39
C LEU A 29 2.61 -5.28 -6.28
N GLY A 30 2.03 -6.02 -7.22
CA GLY A 30 0.65 -6.50 -7.16
C GLY A 30 0.42 -7.54 -6.06
N TYR A 31 1.43 -8.37 -5.75
CA TYR A 31 1.36 -9.36 -4.68
C TYR A 31 1.53 -8.73 -3.29
N PHE A 32 2.21 -7.59 -3.19
CA PHE A 32 2.53 -6.95 -1.92
C PHE A 32 1.70 -5.68 -1.69
N ALA A 33 0.45 -5.85 -1.23
CA ALA A 33 -0.43 -4.73 -0.89
C ALA A 33 0.19 -3.78 0.17
N SER A 34 0.87 -4.34 1.18
CA SER A 34 1.57 -3.58 2.23
C SER A 34 2.74 -2.74 1.71
N TYR A 35 3.31 -3.10 0.56
CA TYR A 35 4.48 -2.43 0.00
C TYR A 35 4.14 -1.10 -0.66
N LYS A 36 2.92 -0.97 -1.21
CA LYS A 36 2.47 0.27 -1.86
C LYS A 36 2.39 1.42 -0.87
N ASP A 37 1.79 1.19 0.30
CA ASP A 37 1.66 2.21 1.34
C ASP A 37 3.03 2.61 1.91
N LEU A 38 3.92 1.63 2.11
CA LEU A 38 5.29 1.86 2.57
C LEU A 38 6.09 2.68 1.56
N PHE A 39 5.94 2.36 0.27
CA PHE A 39 6.56 3.10 -0.82
C PHE A 39 6.09 4.55 -0.86
N ILE A 40 4.77 4.78 -0.80
CA ILE A 40 4.21 6.14 -0.76
C ILE A 40 4.77 6.89 0.46
N LYS A 41 4.77 6.26 1.64
CA LYS A 41 5.30 6.86 2.88
C LYS A 41 6.76 7.28 2.76
N LYS A 42 7.60 6.48 2.09
CA LYS A 42 9.03 6.72 1.88
C LYS A 42 9.30 7.82 0.85
N HIS A 43 8.48 7.92 -0.20
CA HIS A 43 8.74 8.79 -1.34
C HIS A 43 7.86 10.04 -1.42
N ARG A 44 6.91 10.24 -0.49
CA ARG A 44 6.00 11.40 -0.46
C ARG A 44 6.67 12.78 -0.34
N ASN A 45 7.94 12.83 0.05
CA ASN A 45 8.70 14.08 0.14
C ASN A 45 9.29 14.50 -1.22
N TYR A 46 9.40 13.56 -2.16
CA TYR A 46 9.97 13.79 -3.49
C TYR A 46 8.88 13.93 -4.55
N TYR A 47 7.73 13.26 -4.36
CA TYR A 47 6.62 13.26 -5.31
C TYR A 47 5.30 13.58 -4.60
N LYS A 48 4.36 14.17 -5.33
CA LYS A 48 3.00 14.42 -4.82
C LYS A 48 2.33 13.08 -4.50
N VAL A 49 1.77 12.94 -3.30
CA VAL A 49 1.06 11.73 -2.85
C VAL A 49 -0.02 11.31 -3.85
N GLN A 50 -0.77 12.26 -4.40
CA GLN A 50 -1.80 12.01 -5.42
C GLN A 50 -1.25 11.30 -6.66
N GLU A 51 -0.06 11.71 -7.11
CA GLU A 51 0.62 11.13 -8.27
C GLU A 51 1.09 9.70 -7.98
N LEU A 52 1.71 9.49 -6.81
CA LEU A 52 2.12 8.17 -6.34
C LEU A 52 0.92 7.21 -6.24
N CYS A 53 -0.19 7.66 -5.65
CA CYS A 53 -1.43 6.90 -5.54
C CYS A 53 -1.99 6.52 -6.92
N ARG A 54 -2.02 7.47 -7.88
CA ARG A 54 -2.48 7.21 -9.26
C ARG A 54 -1.63 6.14 -9.93
N ILE A 55 -0.31 6.25 -9.86
CA ILE A 55 0.63 5.32 -10.50
C ILE A 55 0.54 3.92 -9.89
N LEU A 56 0.44 3.83 -8.57
CA LEU A 56 0.38 2.56 -7.84
C LEU A 56 -1.02 1.93 -7.82
N LYS A 57 -2.02 2.61 -8.41
CA LYS A 57 -3.44 2.22 -8.41
C LYS A 57 -3.97 2.04 -6.98
N VAL A 58 -3.67 3.00 -6.11
CA VAL A 58 -4.17 3.10 -4.73
C VAL A 58 -5.10 4.30 -4.65
N PHE A 59 -6.24 4.18 -3.96
CA PHE A 59 -7.11 5.32 -3.69
C PHE A 59 -6.43 6.25 -2.67
N ALA A 60 -6.33 7.55 -3.00
CA ALA A 60 -5.69 8.53 -2.13
C ALA A 60 -6.38 8.65 -0.76
N SER A 61 -7.72 8.53 -0.73
CA SER A 61 -8.51 8.50 0.51
C SER A 61 -8.07 7.37 1.44
N SER A 62 -7.82 6.17 0.90
CA SER A 62 -7.35 5.02 1.68
C SER A 62 -5.97 5.29 2.29
N TYR A 63 -5.05 5.89 1.53
CA TYR A 63 -3.73 6.27 2.03
C TYR A 63 -3.83 7.30 3.17
N TYR A 64 -4.55 8.41 2.97
CA TYR A 64 -4.71 9.41 4.02
C TYR A 64 -5.48 8.86 5.23
N GLY A 65 -6.45 7.97 5.03
CA GLY A 65 -7.15 7.27 6.11
C GLY A 65 -6.19 6.38 6.92
N LEU A 66 -5.30 5.65 6.27
CA LEU A 66 -4.24 4.89 6.94
C LEU A 66 -3.29 5.81 7.73
N VAL A 67 -2.85 6.93 7.15
CA VAL A 67 -1.96 7.89 7.82
C VAL A 67 -2.63 8.54 9.03
N ARG A 68 -3.95 8.83 8.93
CA ARG A 68 -4.73 9.41 10.03
C ARG A 68 -5.03 8.42 11.15
N ARG A 69 -5.13 7.12 10.83
CA ARG A 69 -5.32 6.08 11.84
C ARG A 69 -4.07 5.98 12.71
N LYS A 70 -4.15 6.50 13.93
CA LYS A 70 -3.25 6.06 15.00
C LYS A 70 -3.57 4.59 15.25
N ALA A 71 -2.58 3.72 15.13
CA ALA A 71 -2.73 2.35 15.60
C ALA A 71 -2.95 2.43 17.12
N ALA A 72 -4.16 2.09 17.57
CA ALA A 72 -4.38 1.84 18.98
C ALA A 72 -3.52 0.63 19.34
N THR A 73 -2.79 0.75 20.44
CA THR A 73 -2.04 -0.38 20.99
C THR A 73 -3.03 -1.47 21.40
N ARG A 74 -2.58 -2.74 21.41
CA ARG A 74 -3.42 -3.85 21.83
C ARG A 74 -3.96 -3.62 23.24
N GLU A 75 -3.15 -3.02 24.10
CA GLU A 75 -3.44 -2.67 25.48
C GLU A 75 -4.58 -1.64 25.56
N GLN A 76 -4.55 -0.58 24.73
CA GLN A 76 -5.63 0.40 24.64
C GLN A 76 -6.94 -0.24 24.18
N LEU A 77 -6.88 -1.10 23.15
CA LEU A 77 -8.07 -1.78 22.64
C LEU A 77 -8.68 -2.70 23.69
N LEU A 78 -7.86 -3.46 24.42
CA LEU A 78 -8.32 -4.34 25.50
C LEU A 78 -8.97 -3.55 26.64
N ALA A 79 -8.39 -2.42 27.02
CA ALA A 79 -8.96 -1.54 28.05
C ALA A 79 -10.33 -0.99 27.60
N ASP A 80 -10.44 -0.53 26.36
CA ASP A 80 -11.71 -0.02 25.80
C ASP A 80 -12.77 -1.12 25.72
N ILE A 81 -12.39 -2.33 25.29
CA ILE A 81 -13.29 -3.51 25.26
C ILE A 81 -13.80 -3.81 26.67
N GLN A 82 -12.92 -3.86 27.68
CA GLN A 82 -13.32 -4.11 29.06
C GLN A 82 -14.26 -3.02 29.58
N LYS A 83 -13.98 -1.76 29.29
CA LYS A 83 -14.82 -0.62 29.68
C LYS A 83 -16.22 -0.72 29.08
N ILE A 84 -16.33 -1.03 27.78
CA ILE A 84 -17.61 -1.22 27.09
C ILE A 84 -18.36 -2.43 27.65
N TYR A 85 -17.66 -3.54 27.89
CA TYR A 85 -18.24 -4.75 28.47
C TYR A 85 -18.85 -4.48 29.84
N GLN A 86 -18.12 -3.81 30.73
CA GLN A 86 -18.62 -3.41 32.05
C GLN A 86 -19.80 -2.42 31.95
N ALA A 87 -19.70 -1.40 31.09
CA ALA A 87 -20.79 -0.43 30.87
C ALA A 87 -22.08 -1.08 30.35
N SER A 88 -21.97 -2.22 29.65
CA SER A 88 -23.12 -3.01 29.19
C SER A 88 -23.73 -3.91 30.28
N ASN A 89 -23.26 -3.83 31.52
CA ASN A 89 -23.51 -4.80 32.59
C ASN A 89 -23.17 -6.24 32.15
N CYS A 90 -22.05 -6.40 31.44
CA CYS A 90 -21.56 -7.70 30.97
C CYS A 90 -22.52 -8.43 30.00
N ARG A 91 -23.51 -7.73 29.44
CA ARG A 91 -24.53 -8.31 28.54
C ARG A 91 -24.07 -8.35 27.08
N TYR A 92 -23.22 -7.41 26.66
CA TYR A 92 -22.69 -7.39 25.31
C TYR A 92 -21.83 -8.65 25.07
N GLY A 93 -22.25 -9.50 24.12
CA GLY A 93 -21.60 -10.78 23.83
C GLY A 93 -22.14 -11.99 24.63
N ALA A 94 -23.08 -11.80 25.55
CA ALA A 94 -23.74 -12.93 26.21
C ALA A 94 -24.69 -13.66 25.23
N PRO A 95 -24.73 -15.00 25.24
CA PRO A 95 -25.68 -15.76 24.42
C PRO A 95 -27.11 -15.34 24.75
N LYS A 96 -27.91 -15.03 23.72
CA LYS A 96 -29.36 -14.89 23.93
C LYS A 96 -29.91 -16.29 24.17
N LEU A 97 -30.49 -16.49 25.36
CA LEU A 97 -31.28 -17.69 25.65
C LEU A 97 -32.59 -17.53 24.89
N ASN A 98 -32.78 -18.36 23.86
CA ASN A 98 -34.03 -18.51 23.11
C ASN A 98 -34.76 -19.74 23.65
#